data_AF-A0A379T8B9-F1
#
_entry.id   AF-A0A379T8B9-F1
#
_cell.length_a   1.000
_cell.length_b   1.000
_cell.length_c   1.000
_cell.angle_alpha   90.00
_cell.angle_beta   90.00
_cell.angle_gamma   90.00
#
_symmetry.space_group_name_H-M   'P 1'
#
loop_
_entity.id
_entity.type
_entity.pdbx_description
1 polymer ?
#
loop_
_entity_poly.entity_id
_entity_poly.type
_entity_poly.pdbx_seq_one_letter_code
_entity_poly.pdbx_strand_id
1 'polypeptide(L)'
;MSTTISSELNQGYRSALLAYYIGQYAPNSGDATLSNMIKTSDDVYEYLLIDPLVTNDVQTSRVAQAMSSIQQYINGIALNMEPGYDTQALDTMQLKRWNNGADQYAVWGGYVELDSYPENYIDPTLRQDQTSCFNDLITELNQKNSQQ
;
A
#
# COMPACT_ATOMS: atom_id res chain seq x y z
N MET A 1 -15.74 -22.00 -21.57
CA MET A 1 -16.18 -21.28 -22.79
C MET A 1 -16.77 -19.91 -22.46
N SER A 2 -17.77 -19.77 -21.56
CA SER A 2 -18.33 -18.43 -21.24
C SER A 2 -17.33 -17.47 -20.59
N THR A 3 -16.44 -17.95 -19.72
CA THR A 3 -15.43 -17.13 -19.03
C THR A 3 -14.40 -16.55 -19.99
N THR A 4 -14.00 -17.33 -21.01
CA THR A 4 -13.03 -16.93 -22.04
C THR A 4 -13.56 -15.79 -22.93
N ILE A 5 -14.84 -15.86 -23.35
CA ILE A 5 -15.45 -14.82 -24.17
C ILE A 5 -15.54 -13.51 -23.39
N SER A 6 -15.99 -13.55 -22.13
CA SER A 6 -16.06 -12.36 -21.28
C SER A 6 -14.68 -11.76 -21.01
N SER A 7 -13.66 -12.59 -20.80
CA SER A 7 -12.29 -12.10 -20.60
C SER A 7 -11.72 -11.41 -21.84
N GLU A 8 -11.94 -11.98 -23.03
CA GLU A 8 -11.49 -11.38 -24.30
C GLU A 8 -12.21 -10.05 -24.55
N LEU A 9 -13.52 -10.02 -24.33
CA LEU A 9 -14.34 -8.83 -24.51
C LEU A 9 -13.92 -7.69 -23.55
N ASN A 10 -13.74 -8.00 -22.26
CA ASN A 10 -13.32 -7.02 -21.26
C ASN A 10 -11.94 -6.42 -21.60
N GLN A 11 -11.00 -7.26 -22.03
CA GLN A 11 -9.67 -6.80 -22.44
C GLN A 11 -9.73 -5.96 -23.72
N GLY A 12 -10.55 -6.34 -24.70
CA GLY A 12 -10.82 -5.54 -25.89
C GLY A 12 -11.40 -4.16 -25.56
N TYR A 13 -12.40 -4.10 -24.67
CA TYR A 13 -12.97 -2.83 -24.19
C TYR A 13 -11.93 -1.98 -23.46
N ARG A 14 -11.16 -2.56 -22.55
CA ARG A 14 -10.09 -1.87 -21.81
C ARG A 14 -9.08 -1.24 -22.77
N SER A 15 -8.56 -2.00 -23.72
CA SER A 15 -7.61 -1.50 -24.72
C SER A 15 -8.19 -0.42 -25.61
N ALA A 16 -9.45 -0.57 -26.04
CA ALA A 16 -10.13 0.44 -26.86
C ALA A 16 -10.37 1.75 -26.08
N LEU A 17 -10.82 1.66 -24.83
CA LEU A 17 -11.03 2.82 -23.96
C LEU A 17 -9.71 3.52 -23.63
N LEU A 18 -8.64 2.77 -23.37
CA LEU A 18 -7.31 3.32 -23.13
C LEU A 18 -6.79 4.09 -24.36
N ALA A 19 -6.90 3.49 -25.55
CA ALA A 19 -6.50 4.14 -26.80
C ALA A 19 -7.33 5.40 -27.08
N TYR A 20 -8.64 5.36 -26.82
CA TYR A 20 -9.51 6.53 -26.93
C TYR A 20 -9.14 7.62 -25.91
N TYR A 21 -8.86 7.24 -24.67
CA TYR A 21 -8.49 8.19 -23.61
C TYR A 21 -7.21 8.96 -23.97
N ILE A 22 -6.17 8.25 -24.40
CA ILE A 22 -4.89 8.85 -24.80
C ILE A 22 -5.02 9.64 -26.11
N GLY A 23 -5.68 9.08 -27.13
CA GLY A 23 -5.68 9.63 -28.48
C GLY A 23 -6.73 10.71 -28.75
N GLN A 24 -7.83 10.71 -28.00
CA GLN A 24 -8.97 11.61 -28.26
C GLN A 24 -9.35 12.42 -27.04
N TYR A 25 -9.54 11.79 -25.87
CA TYR A 25 -10.03 12.50 -24.70
C TYR A 25 -8.99 13.46 -24.11
N ALA A 26 -7.80 12.98 -23.77
CA ALA A 26 -6.77 13.81 -23.14
C ALA A 26 -6.37 15.03 -24.00
N PRO A 27 -6.14 14.91 -25.33
CA PRO A 27 -5.83 16.04 -26.19
C PRO A 27 -6.96 17.06 -26.34
N ASN A 28 -8.23 16.60 -26.33
CA ASN A 28 -9.41 17.44 -26.53
C ASN A 28 -10.13 17.82 -25.22
N SER A 29 -9.54 17.51 -24.07
CA SER A 29 -10.14 17.71 -22.74
C SER A 29 -10.35 19.19 -22.37
N GLY A 30 -9.66 20.11 -23.05
CA GLY A 30 -9.59 21.52 -22.68
C GLY A 30 -8.62 21.82 -21.53
N ASP A 31 -8.00 20.79 -20.94
CA ASP A 31 -6.95 20.92 -19.93
C ASP A 31 -5.57 20.70 -20.58
N ALA A 32 -4.81 21.78 -20.68
CA ALA A 32 -3.46 21.75 -21.27
C ALA A 32 -2.48 20.89 -20.44
N THR A 33 -2.70 20.78 -19.13
CA THR A 33 -1.87 19.95 -18.24
C THR A 33 -2.09 18.49 -18.53
N LEU A 34 -3.35 18.06 -18.58
CA LEU A 34 -3.73 16.69 -18.89
C LEU A 34 -3.28 16.30 -20.31
N SER A 35 -3.48 17.18 -21.28
CA SER A 35 -3.06 16.97 -22.66
C SER A 35 -1.55 16.80 -22.81
N ASN A 36 -0.74 17.50 -22.01
CA ASN A 36 0.72 17.37 -22.03
C ASN A 36 1.21 16.14 -21.25
N MET A 37 0.56 15.81 -20.15
CA MET A 37 0.94 14.73 -19.24
C MET A 37 0.63 13.35 -19.82
N ILE A 38 -0.53 13.15 -20.44
CA ILE A 38 -0.97 11.83 -20.90
C ILE A 38 -0.54 11.56 -22.34
N LYS A 39 0.48 10.70 -22.52
CA LYS A 39 0.98 10.26 -23.85
C LYS A 39 1.04 8.75 -24.00
N THR A 40 1.20 8.03 -22.90
CA THR A 40 1.44 6.59 -22.84
C THR A 40 0.45 5.92 -21.88
N SER A 41 0.41 4.59 -21.90
CA SER A 41 -0.36 3.81 -20.91
C SER A 41 0.12 4.03 -19.48
N ASP A 42 1.42 4.28 -19.31
CA ASP A 42 2.05 4.44 -18.00
C ASP A 42 1.64 5.79 -17.41
N ASP A 43 1.55 6.84 -18.23
CA ASP A 43 1.01 8.14 -17.78
C ASP A 43 -0.45 8.03 -17.33
N VAL A 44 -1.25 7.18 -17.99
CA VAL A 44 -2.64 6.90 -17.58
C VAL A 44 -2.67 6.13 -16.26
N TYR A 45 -1.77 5.18 -16.07
CA TYR A 45 -1.62 4.44 -14.81
C TYR A 45 -1.26 5.37 -13.66
N GLU A 46 -0.26 6.23 -13.84
CA GLU A 46 0.19 7.19 -12.84
C GLU A 46 -0.91 8.20 -12.50
N TYR A 47 -1.60 8.73 -13.52
CA TYR A 47 -2.65 9.73 -13.32
C TYR A 47 -3.93 9.16 -12.69
N LEU A 48 -4.39 7.98 -13.11
CA LEU A 48 -5.63 7.37 -12.61
C LEU A 48 -5.39 6.46 -11.39
N LEU A 49 -4.14 6.18 -11.04
CA LEU A 49 -3.73 5.30 -9.93
C LEU A 49 -4.32 3.88 -10.03
N ILE A 50 -4.54 3.41 -11.27
CA ILE A 50 -5.09 2.07 -11.57
C ILE A 50 -4.46 1.53 -12.84
N ASP A 51 -4.02 0.27 -12.81
CA ASP A 51 -3.36 -0.38 -13.94
C ASP A 51 -4.36 -0.60 -15.11
N PRO A 52 -4.19 0.10 -16.24
CA PRO A 52 -5.06 -0.04 -17.40
C PRO A 52 -4.68 -1.23 -18.30
N LEU A 53 -3.67 -2.03 -17.94
CA LEU A 53 -3.18 -3.18 -18.68
C LEU A 53 -3.46 -4.53 -17.98
N VAL A 54 -4.00 -4.50 -16.76
CA VAL A 54 -4.31 -5.69 -15.95
C VAL A 54 -5.25 -6.67 -16.65
N THR A 55 -4.90 -7.96 -16.66
CA THR A 55 -5.72 -9.01 -17.29
C THR A 55 -7.01 -9.28 -16.50
N ASN A 56 -8.00 -9.88 -17.16
CA ASN A 56 -9.28 -10.20 -16.53
C ASN A 56 -9.19 -11.27 -15.43
N ASP A 57 -8.07 -11.99 -15.36
CA ASP A 57 -7.87 -13.09 -14.40
C ASP A 57 -7.43 -12.59 -13.01
N VAL A 58 -6.95 -11.35 -12.91
CA VAL A 58 -6.56 -10.76 -11.63
C VAL A 58 -7.81 -10.35 -10.87
N GLN A 59 -8.08 -11.02 -9.75
CA GLN A 59 -9.20 -10.72 -8.88
C GLN A 59 -8.72 -9.85 -7.71
N THR A 60 -9.36 -8.69 -7.53
CA THR A 60 -9.16 -7.80 -6.39
C THR A 60 -10.51 -7.34 -5.85
N SER A 61 -10.57 -7.01 -4.55
CA SER A 61 -11.75 -6.37 -3.98
C SER A 61 -11.73 -4.87 -4.29
N ARG A 62 -12.90 -4.23 -4.33
CA ARG A 62 -12.98 -2.78 -4.55
C ARG A 62 -12.20 -1.99 -3.50
N VAL A 63 -12.23 -2.44 -2.24
CA VAL A 63 -11.54 -1.80 -1.13
C VAL A 63 -10.02 -1.99 -1.25
N ALA A 64 -9.56 -3.19 -1.60
CA ALA A 64 -8.14 -3.45 -1.81
C ALA A 64 -7.58 -2.58 -2.94
N GLN A 65 -8.31 -2.47 -4.06
CA GLN A 65 -7.87 -1.61 -5.16
C GLN A 65 -7.81 -0.14 -4.77
N ALA A 66 -8.85 0.39 -4.11
CA ALA A 66 -8.87 1.78 -3.66
C ALA A 66 -7.73 2.06 -2.66
N MET A 67 -7.44 1.11 -1.77
CA MET A 67 -6.32 1.20 -0.83
C MET A 67 -4.98 1.25 -1.57
N SER A 68 -4.77 0.39 -2.57
CA SER A 68 -3.55 0.40 -3.38
C SER A 68 -3.37 1.71 -4.16
N SER A 69 -4.44 2.27 -4.73
CA SER A 69 -4.39 3.58 -5.39
C SER A 69 -3.96 4.69 -4.43
N ILE A 70 -4.50 4.72 -3.21
CA ILE A 70 -4.13 5.71 -2.18
C ILE A 70 -2.69 5.50 -1.70
N GLN A 71 -2.27 4.24 -1.48
CA GLN A 71 -0.89 3.91 -1.10
C GLN A 71 0.10 4.37 -2.17
N GLN A 72 -0.18 4.12 -3.45
CA GLN A 72 0.63 4.59 -4.57
C GLN A 72 0.76 6.12 -4.55
N TYR A 73 -0.34 6.83 -4.38
CA TYR A 73 -0.33 8.30 -4.33
C TYR A 73 0.49 8.85 -3.15
N ILE A 74 0.31 8.31 -1.94
CA ILE A 74 1.09 8.73 -0.78
C ILE A 74 2.59 8.43 -0.98
N ASN A 75 2.92 7.30 -1.61
CA ASN A 75 4.31 6.98 -1.98
C ASN A 75 4.87 7.99 -3.00
N GLY A 76 4.07 8.38 -4.00
CA GLY A 76 4.45 9.42 -4.97
C GLY A 76 4.75 10.76 -4.29
N ILE A 77 3.92 11.18 -3.33
CA ILE A 77 4.17 12.38 -2.51
C ILE A 77 5.45 12.22 -1.68
N ALA A 78 5.62 11.09 -1.00
CA ALA A 78 6.77 10.80 -0.14
C ALA A 78 8.10 10.80 -0.91
N LEU A 79 8.08 10.38 -2.18
CA LEU A 79 9.23 10.36 -3.08
C LEU A 79 9.40 11.66 -3.87
N ASN A 80 8.56 12.67 -3.62
CA ASN A 80 8.53 13.95 -4.34
C ASN A 80 8.37 13.79 -5.87
N MET A 81 7.59 12.77 -6.27
CA MET A 81 7.24 12.49 -7.67
C MET A 81 5.91 13.14 -8.07
N GLU A 82 5.05 13.46 -7.10
CA GLU A 82 3.75 14.10 -7.35
C GLU A 82 3.89 15.63 -7.43
N PRO A 83 3.38 16.28 -8.49
CA PRO A 83 3.44 17.72 -8.65
C PRO A 83 2.57 18.45 -7.62
N GLY A 84 3.03 19.62 -7.17
CA GLY A 84 2.27 20.48 -6.24
C GLY A 84 2.57 20.26 -4.75
N TYR A 85 3.41 19.27 -4.42
CA TYR A 85 3.81 18.97 -3.04
C TYR A 85 5.17 19.54 -2.64
N ASP A 86 5.85 20.30 -3.50
CA ASP A 86 7.16 20.90 -3.19
C ASP A 86 7.18 21.80 -1.94
N THR A 87 6.02 22.36 -1.57
CA THR A 87 5.86 23.24 -0.39
C THR A 87 4.95 22.66 0.69
N GLN A 88 4.25 21.55 0.41
CA GLN A 88 3.32 20.87 1.32
C GLN A 88 3.60 19.36 1.41
N ALA A 89 4.88 18.99 1.32
CA ALA A 89 5.30 17.60 1.46
C ALA A 89 4.95 17.05 2.86
N LEU A 90 4.97 15.73 2.98
CA LEU A 90 4.86 15.06 4.27
C LEU A 90 5.98 15.54 5.20
N ASP A 91 5.62 15.91 6.43
CA ASP A 91 6.62 16.26 7.43
C ASP A 91 7.46 15.02 7.83
N THR A 92 8.60 15.25 8.47
CA THR A 92 9.53 14.17 8.86
C THR A 92 8.87 13.11 9.74
N MET A 93 7.91 13.49 10.59
CA MET A 93 7.22 12.56 11.48
C MET A 93 6.18 11.72 10.72
N GLN A 94 5.43 12.33 9.80
CA GLN A 94 4.50 11.67 8.90
C GLN A 94 5.21 10.67 8.01
N LEU A 95 6.33 11.07 7.38
CA LEU A 95 7.14 10.19 6.55
C LEU A 95 7.71 9.01 7.35
N LYS A 96 8.20 9.27 8.56
CA LYS A 96 8.68 8.21 9.46
C LYS A 96 7.56 7.25 9.85
N ARG A 97 6.36 7.74 10.15
CA ARG A 97 5.20 6.90 10.46
C ARG A 97 4.77 6.05 9.26
N TRP A 98 4.74 6.66 8.07
CA TRP A 98 4.44 5.97 6.82
C TRP A 98 5.40 4.81 6.58
N ASN A 99 6.71 5.10 6.60
CA ASN A 99 7.77 4.10 6.36
C ASN A 99 7.91 3.04 7.46
N ASN A 100 7.40 3.30 8.66
CA ASN A 100 7.44 2.35 9.78
C ASN A 100 6.21 1.40 9.81
N GLY A 101 5.43 1.32 8.73
CA GLY A 101 4.37 0.32 8.61
C GLY A 101 2.96 0.88 8.42
N ALA A 102 2.77 2.20 8.36
CA ALA A 102 1.47 2.73 7.94
C ALA A 102 1.23 2.60 6.42
N ASP A 103 2.29 2.38 5.66
CA ASP A 103 2.27 2.00 4.24
C ASP A 103 1.66 0.62 3.98
N GLN A 104 1.65 -0.27 4.98
CA GLN A 104 1.20 -1.66 4.86
C GLN A 104 0.03 -1.96 5.79
N TYR A 105 -1.10 -2.39 5.21
CA TYR A 105 -2.33 -2.67 5.96
C TYR A 105 -2.13 -3.65 7.12
N ALA A 106 -1.37 -4.72 6.92
CA ALA A 106 -1.15 -5.73 7.97
C ALA A 106 -0.37 -5.18 9.17
N VAL A 107 0.64 -4.35 8.92
CA VAL A 107 1.46 -3.74 9.97
C VAL A 107 0.66 -2.66 10.70
N TRP A 108 -0.02 -1.78 9.96
CA TRP A 108 -0.95 -0.82 10.53
C TRP A 108 -2.04 -1.49 11.37
N GLY A 109 -2.64 -2.57 10.87
CA GLY A 109 -3.65 -3.35 11.58
C GLY A 109 -3.11 -3.94 12.88
N GLY A 110 -1.89 -4.48 12.85
CA GLY A 110 -1.19 -4.95 14.04
C GLY A 110 -0.94 -3.84 15.07
N TYR A 111 -0.60 -2.63 14.64
CA TYR A 111 -0.48 -1.48 15.56
C TYR A 111 -1.81 -1.11 16.22
N VAL A 112 -2.91 -1.09 15.45
CA VAL A 112 -4.25 -0.81 15.98
C VAL A 112 -4.68 -1.90 16.97
N GLU A 113 -4.39 -3.15 16.65
CA GLU A 113 -4.68 -4.28 17.53
C GLU A 113 -3.82 -4.25 18.80
N LEU A 114 -2.53 -3.93 18.70
CA LEU A 114 -1.63 -3.81 19.85
C LEU A 114 -2.12 -2.73 20.83
N ASP A 115 -2.61 -1.60 20.31
CA ASP A 115 -3.17 -0.51 21.14
C ASP A 115 -4.48 -0.93 21.83
N SER A 116 -5.29 -1.76 21.17
CA SER A 116 -6.60 -2.19 21.67
C SER A 116 -6.56 -3.44 22.56
N TYR A 117 -5.66 -4.38 22.23
CA TYR A 117 -5.53 -5.73 22.81
C TYR A 117 -4.05 -6.07 23.07
N PRO A 118 -3.36 -5.32 23.95
CA PRO A 118 -1.95 -5.54 24.23
C PRO A 118 -1.65 -6.95 24.76
N GLU A 119 -2.62 -7.61 25.41
CA GLU A 119 -2.49 -8.97 25.91
C GLU A 119 -2.18 -10.01 24.83
N ASN A 120 -2.58 -9.76 23.58
CA ASN A 120 -2.28 -10.64 22.45
C ASN A 120 -0.79 -10.62 22.08
N TYR A 121 -0.06 -9.57 22.48
CA TYR A 121 1.32 -9.30 22.09
C TYR A 121 2.31 -9.34 23.26
N ILE A 122 1.84 -9.44 24.50
CA ILE A 122 2.70 -9.54 25.68
C ILE A 122 3.23 -10.97 25.81
N ASP A 123 4.55 -11.12 25.63
CA ASP A 123 5.30 -12.29 26.07
C ASP A 123 6.14 -11.93 27.31
N PRO A 124 5.85 -12.52 28.49
CA PRO A 124 6.59 -12.24 29.72
C PRO A 124 8.11 -12.44 29.61
N THR A 125 8.56 -13.33 28.71
CA THR A 125 9.97 -13.66 28.52
C THR A 125 10.72 -12.62 27.67
N LEU A 126 10.01 -11.90 26.79
CA LEU A 126 10.58 -10.93 25.85
C LEU A 126 10.50 -9.47 26.34
N ARG A 127 10.17 -9.27 27.62
CA ARG A 127 10.12 -7.95 28.23
C ARG A 127 11.48 -7.25 28.12
N GLN A 128 11.52 -6.04 27.55
CA GLN A 128 12.78 -5.31 27.33
C GLN A 128 13.41 -4.77 28.62
N ASP A 129 12.60 -4.24 29.54
CA ASP A 129 13.07 -3.64 30.79
C ASP A 129 13.03 -4.65 31.96
N GLN A 130 13.65 -5.82 31.78
CA GLN A 130 13.80 -6.80 32.85
C GLN A 130 14.88 -6.32 33.85
N THR A 131 14.55 -6.34 35.13
CA THR A 131 15.51 -6.03 36.19
C THR A 131 16.52 -7.16 36.34
N SER A 132 17.71 -6.86 36.88
CA SER A 132 18.73 -7.88 37.16
C SER A 132 18.18 -9.03 38.01
N CYS A 133 17.44 -8.71 39.07
CA CYS A 133 16.81 -9.73 39.94
C CYS A 133 15.83 -10.65 39.18
N PHE A 134 15.13 -10.12 38.18
CA PHE A 134 14.20 -10.91 37.37
C PHE A 134 14.95 -11.86 36.42
N ASN A 135 16.07 -11.41 35.85
CA ASN A 135 16.93 -12.25 35.00
C ASN A 135 17.59 -13.38 35.81
N ASP A 136 18.03 -13.10 37.03
CA ASP A 136 18.57 -14.11 37.94
C ASP A 136 17.52 -15.18 38.25
N LEU A 137 16.28 -14.76 38.53
CA LEU A 137 15.15 -15.67 38.76
C LEU A 137 14.84 -16.56 37.54
N ILE A 138 14.79 -15.98 36.33
CA ILE A 138 14.56 -16.74 35.09
C ILE A 138 15.69 -17.77 34.89
N THR A 139 16.93 -17.39 35.16
CA THR A 139 18.09 -18.26 35.02
C THR A 139 18.01 -19.46 35.97
N GLU A 140 17.68 -19.23 37.25
CA GLU A 140 17.52 -20.32 38.23
C GLU A 140 16.37 -21.27 37.88
N LEU A 141 15.22 -20.74 37.43
CA LEU A 141 14.07 -21.54 37.03
C LEU A 141 14.35 -22.40 35.79
N ASN A 142 15.02 -21.84 34.78
CA ASN A 142 15.39 -22.57 33.57
C ASN A 142 16.39 -23.71 33.87
N GLN A 143 17.33 -23.49 34.80
CA GLN A 143 18.27 -24.53 35.22
C GLN A 143 17.59 -25.68 35.97
N LYS A 144 16.64 -25.38 36.87
CA LYS A 144 15.89 -26.42 37.60
C LYS A 144 15.01 -27.27 36.69
N ASN A 145 14.32 -26.66 35.73
CA ASN A 145 13.45 -27.38 34.80
C ASN A 145 14.21 -28.29 33.83
N SER A 146 15.51 -28.05 33.62
CA SER A 146 16.37 -28.86 32.73
C SER A 146 17.00 -30.08 33.43
N GLN A 147 16.81 -30.21 34.76
CA GLN A 147 17.34 -31.31 35.57
C GLN A 147 16.26 -32.35 35.98
N GLN A 148 15.03 -32.20 35.47
CA GLN A 148 13.99 -33.22 35.47
C GLN A 148 13.84 -33.83 34.07
#